data_AF-A0A3N5Q5A8-F1
#
_entry.id   AF-A0A3N5Q5A8-F1
#
_cell.length_a   1.000
_cell.length_b   1.000
_cell.length_c   1.000
_cell.angle_alpha   90.00
_cell.angle_beta   90.00
_cell.angle_gamma   90.00
#
_symmetry.space_group_name_H-M   'P 1'
#
loop_
_entity.id
_entity.type
_entity.pdbx_description
1 polymer ?
#
loop_
_entity_poly.entity_id
_entity_poly.type
_entity_poly.pdbx_seq_one_letter_code
_entity_poly.pdbx_strand_id
1 'polypeptide(L)'
;MKKILIIILIVILIASVNAQSSEINFTGSLHTDSKILFDAANPESLPQISFQTENKKSPFLGGLLSLVVPGSGEVYAGNYWKAAIFVAIEAAVITTAVIYDNKGNDQTEFFQRYADENWDVTEY
;
A
#
# COMPACT_ATOMS: atom_id res chain seq x y z
N MET A 1 -27.08 -7.42 9.46
CA MET A 1 -25.61 -7.22 9.40
C MET A 1 -24.84 -8.13 10.37
N LYS A 2 -25.12 -8.12 11.69
CA LYS A 2 -24.42 -8.98 12.66
C LYS A 2 -24.48 -10.50 12.36
N LYS A 3 -25.61 -10.98 11.83
CA LYS A 3 -25.79 -12.41 11.45
C LYS A 3 -24.92 -12.83 10.26
N ILE A 4 -24.71 -11.94 9.28
CA ILE A 4 -23.86 -12.18 8.12
C ILE A 4 -22.38 -12.21 8.55
N LEU A 5 -21.99 -11.30 9.45
CA LEU A 5 -20.65 -11.28 10.03
C LEU A 5 -20.30 -12.60 10.75
N ILE A 6 -21.24 -13.16 11.50
CA ILE A 6 -21.08 -14.44 12.22
C ILE A 6 -20.91 -15.61 11.25
N ILE A 7 -21.68 -15.63 10.15
CA ILE A 7 -21.57 -16.69 9.14
C ILE A 7 -20.20 -16.63 8.45
N ILE A 8 -19.72 -15.43 8.11
CA ILE A 8 -18.38 -15.23 7.52
C ILE A 8 -17.28 -15.71 8.47
N LEU A 9 -17.40 -15.40 9.77
CA LEU A 9 -16.45 -15.83 10.78
C LEU A 9 -16.40 -17.36 10.93
N ILE A 10 -17.56 -18.02 10.88
CA ILE A 10 -17.66 -19.49 10.94
C ILE A 10 -17.04 -20.15 9.71
N VAL A 11 -17.28 -19.59 8.52
CA VAL A 11 -16.71 -20.12 7.26
C VAL A 11 -15.19 -20.01 7.25
N ILE A 12 -14.62 -18.92 7.77
CA ILE A 12 -13.17 -18.74 7.90
C ILE A 12 -12.56 -19.77 8.87
N LEU A 13 -13.26 -20.11 9.95
CA LEU A 13 -12.77 -21.07 10.94
C LEU A 13 -12.71 -22.51 10.41
N ILE A 14 -13.71 -22.90 9.60
CA ILE A 14 -13.84 -24.29 9.10
C ILE A 14 -12.80 -24.57 7.99
N ALA A 15 -12.42 -23.57 7.21
CA ALA A 15 -11.42 -23.72 6.14
C ALA A 15 -10.04 -24.17 6.66
N SER A 16 -9.68 -23.82 7.89
CA SER A 16 -8.38 -24.15 8.50
C SER A 16 -8.25 -25.60 8.97
N VAL A 17 -9.36 -26.33 9.15
CA VAL A 17 -9.36 -27.65 9.80
C VAL A 17 -8.96 -28.78 8.84
N ASN A 18 -9.19 -28.61 7.53
CA ASN A 18 -8.94 -29.66 6.53
C ASN A 18 -7.50 -29.68 5.97
N ALA A 19 -6.58 -28.88 6.50
CA ALA A 19 -5.24 -28.69 5.92
C ALA A 19 -4.13 -29.54 6.56
N GLN A 20 -4.41 -30.32 7.61
CA GLN A 20 -3.39 -31.10 8.32
C GLN A 20 -3.81 -32.58 8.41
N SER A 21 -3.42 -33.36 7.41
CA SER A 21 -3.56 -34.82 7.44
C SER A 21 -2.35 -35.56 6.88
N SER A 22 -1.15 -34.99 6.99
CA SER A 22 0.10 -35.70 6.70
C SER A 22 0.92 -35.80 7.98
N GLU A 23 1.04 -37.00 8.53
CA GLU A 23 2.00 -37.29 9.60
C GLU A 23 3.42 -37.17 9.02
N ILE A 24 4.03 -35.99 9.15
CA ILE A 24 5.44 -35.77 8.84
C ILE A 24 6.19 -35.77 10.17
N ASN A 25 7.02 -36.79 10.38
CA ASN A 25 7.85 -36.89 11.58
C ASN A 25 9.05 -35.96 11.43
N PHE A 26 8.98 -34.81 12.09
CA PHE A 26 10.08 -33.86 12.14
C PHE A 26 11.16 -34.31 13.12
N THR A 27 12.42 -34.18 12.70
CA THR A 27 13.59 -34.54 13.48
C THR A 27 14.13 -33.37 14.32
N GLY A 28 13.66 -32.14 14.04
CA GLY A 28 14.12 -30.90 14.67
C GLY A 28 15.37 -30.31 14.02
N SER A 29 15.93 -30.98 13.01
CA SER A 29 17.03 -30.47 12.20
C SER A 29 16.48 -29.82 10.94
N LEU A 30 16.66 -28.51 10.78
CA LEU A 30 16.18 -27.76 9.61
C LEU A 30 16.65 -28.39 8.29
N HIS A 31 17.92 -28.81 8.23
CA HIS A 31 18.48 -29.42 7.02
C HIS A 31 17.77 -30.75 6.68
N THR A 32 17.64 -31.64 7.66
CA THR A 32 17.01 -32.96 7.47
C THR A 32 15.51 -32.83 7.17
N ASP A 33 14.83 -31.96 7.91
CA ASP A 33 13.40 -31.73 7.80
C ASP A 33 13.05 -31.06 6.46
N SER A 34 13.89 -30.12 5.98
CA SER A 34 13.71 -29.52 4.65
C SER A 34 13.82 -30.55 3.52
N LYS A 35 14.71 -31.55 3.67
CA LYS A 35 14.86 -32.64 2.71
C LYS A 35 13.68 -33.61 2.77
N ILE A 36 13.20 -33.96 3.96
CA ILE A 36 12.01 -34.80 4.15
C ILE A 36 10.79 -34.13 3.49
N LEU A 37 10.62 -32.82 3.67
CA LEU A 37 9.56 -32.05 3.03
C LEU A 37 9.69 -32.02 1.51
N PHE A 38 10.92 -31.84 1.01
CA PHE A 38 11.20 -31.83 -0.43
C PHE A 38 10.95 -33.20 -1.08
N ASP A 39 11.36 -34.29 -0.43
CA ASP A 39 11.18 -35.65 -0.93
C ASP A 39 9.72 -36.13 -0.82
N ALA A 40 9.00 -35.70 0.23
CA ALA A 40 7.57 -35.95 0.39
C ALA A 40 6.71 -35.16 -0.61
N ALA A 41 7.21 -34.02 -1.09
CA ALA A 41 6.61 -33.27 -2.18
C ALA A 41 6.87 -34.01 -3.51
N ASN A 42 6.04 -35.00 -3.80
CA ASN A 42 6.12 -35.84 -5.00
C ASN A 42 6.36 -35.00 -6.28
N PRO A 43 7.57 -35.05 -6.88
CA PRO A 43 7.97 -34.11 -7.92
C PRO A 43 7.22 -34.32 -9.24
N GLU A 44 6.66 -35.51 -9.48
CA GLU A 44 5.85 -35.82 -10.67
C GLU A 44 4.44 -35.21 -10.64
N SER A 45 3.97 -34.79 -9.46
CA SER A 45 2.69 -34.07 -9.30
C SER A 45 2.87 -32.58 -9.01
N LEU A 46 4.10 -32.06 -9.06
CA LEU A 46 4.30 -30.62 -9.00
C LEU A 46 3.57 -30.02 -10.20
N PRO A 47 2.61 -29.10 -10.02
CA PRO A 47 2.05 -28.37 -11.14
C PRO A 47 3.25 -27.82 -11.89
N GLN A 48 3.36 -28.14 -13.18
CA GLN A 48 4.38 -27.56 -14.04
C GLN A 48 4.23 -26.05 -13.89
N ILE A 49 5.09 -25.43 -13.08
CA ILE A 49 5.14 -23.99 -12.91
C ILE A 49 5.69 -23.52 -14.25
N SER A 50 4.78 -23.38 -15.21
CA SER A 50 4.99 -22.54 -16.36
C SER A 50 5.23 -21.17 -15.76
N PHE A 51 6.51 -20.82 -15.57
CA PHE A 51 6.90 -19.43 -15.42
C PHE A 51 6.47 -18.78 -16.73
N GLN A 52 5.22 -18.31 -16.76
CA GLN A 52 4.80 -17.43 -17.82
C GLN A 52 5.74 -16.24 -17.70
N THR A 53 6.69 -16.21 -18.63
CA THR A 53 7.50 -15.04 -18.94
C THR A 53 6.57 -14.05 -19.62
N GLU A 54 5.53 -13.61 -18.90
CA GLU A 54 4.96 -12.31 -19.18
C GLU A 54 6.14 -11.32 -19.14
N ASN A 55 6.18 -10.42 -20.12
CA ASN A 55 7.18 -9.36 -20.18
C ASN A 55 6.99 -8.43 -18.97
N LYS A 56 7.52 -8.84 -17.82
CA LYS A 56 7.36 -8.12 -16.56
C LYS A 56 8.12 -6.80 -16.66
N LYS A 57 7.39 -5.73 -16.38
CA LYS A 57 7.92 -4.38 -16.31
C LYS A 57 8.86 -4.25 -15.09
N SER A 58 9.89 -3.41 -15.20
CA SER A 58 10.90 -3.25 -14.15
C SER A 58 10.34 -2.47 -12.95
N PRO A 59 10.28 -3.06 -11.74
CA PRO A 59 9.81 -2.34 -10.56
C PRO A 59 10.67 -1.14 -10.21
N PHE A 60 11.99 -1.23 -10.45
CA PHE A 60 12.92 -0.12 -10.24
C PHE A 60 12.60 1.08 -11.13
N LEU A 61 12.34 0.83 -12.42
CA LEU A 61 11.95 1.89 -13.34
C LEU A 61 10.59 2.48 -12.98
N GLY A 62 9.63 1.64 -12.58
CA GLY A 62 8.36 2.12 -12.05
C GLY A 62 8.52 3.00 -10.81
N GLY A 63 9.42 2.64 -9.90
CA GLY A 63 9.76 3.45 -8.73
C GLY A 63 10.35 4.81 -9.11
N LEU A 64 11.32 4.85 -10.04
CA LEU A 64 11.90 6.11 -10.52
C LEU A 64 10.87 7.03 -11.15
N LEU A 65 9.95 6.49 -11.95
CA LEU A 65 8.84 7.27 -12.52
C LEU A 65 7.98 7.88 -11.39
N SER A 66 7.58 7.06 -10.43
CA SER A 66 6.77 7.49 -9.29
C SER A 66 7.44 8.56 -8.41
N LEU A 67 8.77 8.65 -8.39
CA LEU A 67 9.49 9.72 -7.69
C LEU A 67 9.34 11.08 -8.37
N VAL A 68 9.23 11.11 -9.70
CA VAL A 68 9.04 12.35 -10.46
C VAL A 68 7.58 12.80 -10.39
N VAL A 69 6.67 11.86 -10.66
CA VAL A 69 5.22 12.09 -10.59
C VAL A 69 4.57 10.92 -9.86
N PRO A 70 3.98 11.15 -8.67
CA PRO A 70 3.29 10.11 -7.92
C PRO A 70 2.29 9.32 -8.80
N GLY A 71 2.34 7.99 -8.73
CA GLY A 71 1.45 7.12 -9.51
C GLY A 71 1.82 6.88 -10.97
N SER A 72 2.81 7.59 -11.53
CA SER A 72 3.25 7.35 -12.92
C SER A 72 3.91 5.97 -13.12
N GLY A 73 4.52 5.39 -12.08
CA GLY A 73 4.99 4.01 -12.09
C GLY A 73 3.86 2.99 -12.25
N GLU A 74 2.65 3.29 -11.75
CA GLU A 74 1.47 2.43 -11.93
C GLU A 74 0.95 2.49 -13.36
N VAL A 75 1.04 3.64 -14.03
CA VAL A 75 0.77 3.76 -15.47
C VAL A 75 1.75 2.91 -16.27
N TYR A 76 3.05 2.97 -15.95
CA TYR A 76 4.08 2.13 -16.57
C TYR A 76 3.84 0.62 -16.34
N ALA A 77 3.36 0.25 -15.16
CA ALA A 77 2.97 -1.12 -14.82
C ALA A 77 1.65 -1.56 -15.47
N GLY A 78 0.93 -0.66 -16.15
CA GLY A 78 -0.37 -0.93 -16.79
C GLY A 78 -1.55 -0.97 -15.82
N ASN A 79 -1.36 -0.55 -14.56
CA ASN A 79 -2.41 -0.55 -13.54
C ASN A 79 -3.09 0.82 -13.44
N TYR A 80 -3.92 1.13 -14.42
CA TYR A 80 -4.59 2.45 -14.53
C TYR A 80 -5.53 2.77 -13.36
N TRP A 81 -6.13 1.76 -12.74
CA TRP A 81 -6.99 1.98 -11.58
C TRP A 81 -6.20 2.49 -10.37
N LYS A 82 -5.03 1.90 -10.09
CA LYS A 82 -4.13 2.42 -9.05
C LYS A 82 -3.60 3.80 -9.40
N ALA A 83 -3.22 4.02 -10.66
CA ALA A 83 -2.78 5.34 -11.12
C ALA A 83 -3.85 6.42 -10.89
N ALA A 84 -5.12 6.12 -11.17
CA ALA A 84 -6.23 7.06 -10.94
C ALA A 84 -6.40 7.42 -9.46
N ILE A 85 -6.21 6.46 -8.55
CA ILE A 85 -6.24 6.72 -7.10
C ILE A 85 -5.12 7.67 -6.69
N PHE A 86 -3.90 7.47 -7.20
CA PHE A 86 -2.78 8.36 -6.92
C PHE A 86 -3.04 9.79 -7.39
N VAL A 87 -3.57 9.96 -8.60
CA VAL A 87 -3.94 11.28 -9.14
C VAL A 87 -5.00 11.97 -8.28
N ALA A 88 -6.02 11.22 -7.84
CA ALA A 88 -7.06 11.78 -6.97
C ALA A 88 -6.49 12.25 -5.63
N ILE A 89 -5.58 11.47 -5.03
CA ILE A 89 -4.90 11.84 -3.78
C ILE A 89 -4.02 13.07 -3.99
N GLU A 90 -3.23 13.10 -5.06
CA GLU A 90 -2.34 14.23 -5.38
C GLU A 90 -3.13 15.52 -5.57
N ALA A 91 -4.23 15.48 -6.34
CA ALA A 91 -5.12 16.62 -6.52
C ALA A 91 -5.71 17.11 -5.20
N ALA A 92 -6.13 16.18 -4.32
CA ALA A 92 -6.66 16.54 -3.01
C ALA A 92 -5.60 17.20 -2.11
N VAL A 93 -4.38 16.68 -2.10
CA VAL A 93 -3.25 17.22 -1.32
C VAL A 93 -2.87 18.61 -1.82
N ILE A 94 -2.66 18.79 -3.13
CA ILE A 94 -2.30 20.09 -3.72
C ILE A 94 -3.39 21.12 -3.46
N THR A 95 -4.66 20.77 -3.71
CA THR A 95 -5.79 21.69 -3.48
C THR A 95 -5.86 22.11 -2.02
N THR A 96 -5.70 21.16 -1.09
CA THR A 96 -5.71 21.45 0.34
C THR A 96 -4.53 22.36 0.72
N ALA A 97 -3.33 22.05 0.25
CA ALA A 97 -2.14 22.86 0.52
C ALA A 97 -2.32 24.31 0.04
N VAL A 98 -2.79 24.52 -1.19
CA VAL A 98 -3.04 25.85 -1.75
C VAL A 98 -4.09 26.63 -0.94
N ILE A 99 -5.20 25.98 -0.57
CA ILE A 99 -6.24 26.62 0.24
C ILE A 99 -5.70 27.07 1.59
N TYR A 100 -4.90 26.23 2.26
CA TYR A 100 -4.38 26.54 3.59
C TYR A 100 -3.23 27.55 3.55
N ASP A 101 -2.42 27.55 2.49
CA ASP A 101 -1.38 28.57 2.27
C ASP A 101 -2.01 29.96 2.12
N ASN A 102 -3.05 30.07 1.27
CA ASN A 102 -3.79 31.31 1.10
C ASN A 102 -4.43 31.80 2.40
N LYS A 103 -5.04 30.90 3.18
CA LYS A 103 -5.57 31.26 4.51
C LYS A 103 -4.49 31.77 5.46
N GLY A 104 -3.29 31.21 5.39
CA GLY A 104 -2.15 31.67 6.16
C GLY A 104 -1.72 33.09 5.77
N ASN A 105 -1.70 33.37 4.46
CA ASN A 105 -1.40 34.70 3.93
C ASN A 105 -2.45 35.72 4.36
N ASP A 106 -3.75 35.40 4.21
CA ASP A 106 -4.86 36.28 4.62
C ASP A 106 -4.78 36.64 6.11
N GLN A 107 -4.45 35.66 6.96
CA GLN A 107 -4.32 35.88 8.39
C GLN A 107 -3.08 36.74 8.73
N THR A 108 -1.99 36.55 8.00
CA THR A 108 -0.77 37.36 8.15
C THR A 108 -1.04 38.82 7.79
N GLU A 109 -1.72 39.05 6.67
CA GLU A 109 -2.13 40.38 6.23
C GLU A 109 -3.07 41.04 7.25
N PHE A 110 -4.03 40.29 7.79
CA PHE A 110 -4.92 40.79 8.84
C PHE A 110 -4.16 41.28 10.08
N PHE A 111 -3.22 40.48 10.59
CA PHE A 111 -2.45 40.87 11.78
C PHE A 111 -1.53 42.06 11.52
N GLN A 112 -0.88 42.10 10.35
CA GLN A 112 -0.03 43.22 9.95
C GLN A 112 -0.84 44.51 9.88
N ARG A 113 -2.00 44.48 9.20
CA ARG A 113 -2.88 45.64 9.09
C ARG A 113 -3.39 46.12 10.44
N TYR A 114 -3.78 45.20 11.32
CA TYR A 114 -4.20 45.56 12.68
C TYR A 114 -3.08 46.25 13.45
N ALA A 115 -1.84 45.74 13.35
CA ALA A 115 -0.69 46.37 13.99
C ALA A 115 -0.41 47.76 13.40
N ASP A 116 -0.43 47.91 12.08
CA ASP A 116 -0.20 49.19 11.40
C ASP A 116 -1.25 50.25 11.75
N GLU A 117 -2.51 49.84 11.94
CA GLU A 117 -3.62 50.75 12.31
C GLU A 117 -3.63 51.15 13.78
N ASN A 118 -3.09 50.32 14.68
CA ASN A 118 -3.21 50.49 16.13
C ASN A 118 -1.88 50.77 16.84
N TRP A 119 -0.76 50.84 16.11
CA TRP A 119 0.55 51.13 16.68
C TRP A 119 0.95 52.58 16.46
N ASP A 120 1.28 53.27 17.55
CA ASP A 120 1.88 54.61 17.54
C ASP A 120 3.21 54.58 18.30
N VAL A 121 4.28 55.06 17.65
CA VAL A 121 5.63 55.13 18.22
C VAL A 121 5.75 56.14 19.37
N THR A 122 4.80 57.07 19.49
CA THR A 122 4.81 58.13 20.50
C THR A 122 4.00 57.78 21.75
N GLU A 123 3.23 56.69 21.70
CA GLU A 123 2.45 56.18 22.84
C GLU A 123 3.28 55.29 23.79
N TYR A 124 4.55 55.00 23.42
CA TYR A 124 5.54 54.24 24.19
C TYR A 124 6.92 54.92 24.16
#